data_AF-A0AAW6GRJ4-F1
#
_entry.id   AF-A0AAW6GRJ4-F1
#
_cell.length_a   1.000
_cell.length_b   1.000
_cell.length_c   1.000
_cell.angle_alpha   90.00
_cell.angle_beta   90.00
_cell.angle_gamma   90.00
#
_symmetry.space_group_name_H-M   'P 1'
#
loop_
_entity.id
_entity.type
_entity.pdbx_description
1 polymer ?
#
loop_
_entity_poly.entity_id
_entity_poly.type
_entity_poly.pdbx_seq_one_letter_code
_entity_poly.pdbx_strand_id
1 'polypeptide(L)' 'MAVNKPYGDNARKGAVRERSQVLNPKTNLYVKRNANTGQFMDVKTTGGKFKGVRTEK' A
#
# COMPACT_ATOMS: atom_id res chain seq x y z
N MET A 1 -18.09 29.76 13.33
CA MET A 1 -18.81 28.46 13.36
C MET A 1 -17.80 27.37 13.65
N ALA A 2 -17.97 26.59 14.72
CA ALA A 2 -17.09 25.46 15.00
C ALA A 2 -17.47 24.29 14.08
N VAL A 3 -16.59 23.92 13.15
CA VAL A 3 -16.80 22.76 12.29
C VAL A 3 -16.32 21.53 13.06
N ASN A 4 -17.26 20.77 13.63
CA ASN A 4 -16.99 19.42 14.13
C ASN A 4 -16.59 18.56 12.93
N LYS A 5 -15.29 18.50 12.61
CA LYS A 5 -14.75 17.51 11.66
C LYS A 5 -15.23 16.13 12.14
N PRO A 6 -15.69 15.24 11.25
CA PRO A 6 -15.99 13.87 11.66
C PRO A 6 -14.70 13.27 12.19
N TYR A 7 -14.63 13.12 13.51
CA TYR A 7 -13.61 12.32 14.15
C TYR A 7 -14.09 10.87 13.99
N GLY A 8 -13.39 10.07 13.19
CA GLY A 8 -13.65 8.63 13.15
C GLY A 8 -13.93 7.99 11.79
N ASP A 9 -13.55 8.59 10.66
CA ASP A 9 -13.78 8.02 9.32
C ASP A 9 -13.10 6.64 9.07
N ASN A 10 -12.43 6.04 10.06
CA ASN A 10 -11.57 4.86 9.95
C ASN A 10 -10.54 4.94 8.80
N ALA A 11 -10.32 6.13 8.26
CA ALA A 11 -9.40 6.39 7.18
C ALA A 11 -7.97 6.49 7.75
N ARG A 12 -7.09 5.58 7.31
CA ARG A 12 -5.67 5.65 7.65
C ARG A 12 -5.08 6.96 7.14
N LYS A 13 -4.56 7.78 8.07
CA LYS A 13 -3.77 8.96 7.73
C LYS A 13 -2.30 8.57 7.64
N GLY A 14 -1.76 8.57 6.42
CA GLY A 14 -0.34 8.32 6.16
C GLY A 14 -0.03 6.99 5.45
N ALA A 15 1.26 6.76 5.20
CA ALA A 15 1.74 5.60 4.45
C ALA A 15 1.63 4.29 5.26
N VAL A 16 1.39 3.18 4.55
CA VAL A 16 1.37 1.84 5.14
C VAL A 16 2.82 1.40 5.40
N ARG A 17 3.24 1.38 6.67
CA ARG A 17 4.62 1.03 7.06
C ARG A 17 4.89 -0.47 7.11
N GLU A 18 3.87 -1.29 7.37
CA GLU A 18 3.98 -2.75 7.46
C GLU A 18 3.85 -3.47 6.11
N ARG A 19 3.77 -2.70 5.03
CA ARG A 19 3.67 -3.22 3.66
C ARG A 19 4.70 -2.54 2.80
N SER A 20 5.27 -3.31 1.91
CA SER A 20 6.15 -2.85 0.85
C SER A 20 5.67 -3.41 -0.48
N GLN A 21 6.14 -2.84 -1.58
CA GLN A 21 5.81 -3.32 -2.92
C GLN A 21 7.05 -3.41 -3.79
N VAL A 22 7.09 -4.42 -4.65
CA VAL A 22 8.16 -4.68 -5.62
C VAL A 22 7.55 -4.85 -7.01
N LEU A 23 8.27 -4.40 -8.04
CA LEU A 23 7.86 -4.64 -9.42
C LEU A 23 8.25 -6.07 -9.81
N ASN A 24 7.28 -6.86 -10.28
CA ASN A 24 7.58 -8.14 -10.89
C ASN A 24 7.97 -7.92 -12.37
N PRO A 25 9.22 -8.18 -12.79
CA PRO A 25 9.66 -7.93 -14.16
C PRO A 25 9.03 -8.88 -15.19
N LYS A 26 8.47 -10.02 -14.76
CA LYS A 26 7.83 -10.99 -15.67
C LYS A 26 6.45 -10.53 -16.12
N THR A 27 5.72 -9.88 -15.21
CA THR A 27 4.33 -9.46 -15.47
C THR A 27 4.20 -7.94 -15.58
N ASN A 28 5.25 -7.19 -15.25
CA ASN A 28 5.24 -5.73 -15.13
C ASN A 28 4.19 -5.18 -14.15
N LEU A 29 3.83 -5.99 -13.15
CA LEU A 29 2.84 -5.66 -12.12
C LEU A 29 3.50 -5.53 -10.76
N TYR A 30 2.99 -4.63 -9.92
CA TYR A 30 3.47 -4.48 -8.55
C TYR A 30 2.87 -5.57 -7.66
N VAL A 31 3.72 -6.15 -6.82
CA VAL A 31 3.35 -7.16 -5.82
C VAL A 31 3.52 -6.55 -4.43
N LYS A 32 2.49 -6.68 -3.59
CA LYS A 32 2.54 -6.34 -2.16
C LYS A 32 3.28 -7.43 -1.40
N ARG A 33 4.24 -7.02 -0.58
CA ARG A 33 4.98 -7.86 0.35
C ARG A 33 4.73 -7.41 1.77
N ASN A 34 4.60 -8.38 2.68
CA ASN A 34 4.57 -8.11 4.10
C ASN A 34 5.99 -7.71 4.55
N ALA A 35 6.13 -6.54 5.17
CA ALA A 35 7.44 -6.03 5.58
C ALA A 35 8.08 -6.84 6.72
N ASN A 36 7.28 -7.56 7.51
CA ASN A 36 7.74 -8.32 8.67
C ASN A 36 8.04 -9.78 8.32
N THR A 37 7.15 -10.43 7.56
CA THR A 37 7.29 -11.85 7.21
C THR A 37 7.91 -12.10 5.84
N GLY A 38 7.96 -11.08 4.98
CA GLY A 38 8.45 -11.20 3.62
C GLY A 38 7.54 -11.97 2.66
N GLN A 39 6.33 -12.34 3.10
CA GLN A 39 5.36 -13.05 2.28
C GLN A 39 4.77 -12.14 1.18
N PHE A 40 4.59 -12.69 -0.02
CA PHE A 40 3.82 -12.05 -1.08
C PHE A 40 2.33 -12.18 -0.77
N MET A 41 1.63 -11.06 -0.74
CA MET A 41 0.25 -10.99 -0.24
C MET A 41 -0.75 -10.84 -1.37
N ASP A 42 -0.44 -9.94 -2.32
CA ASP A 42 -1.39 -9.50 -3.32
C ASP A 42 -0.65 -8.95 -4.53
N VAL A 43 -1.19 -9.15 -5.73
CA VAL A 43 -0.62 -8.65 -6.99
C VAL A 43 -1.63 -7.72 -7.63
N LYS A 44 -1.12 -6.62 -8.20
CA LYS A 44 -1.95 -5.74 -9.00
C LYS A 44 -2.54 -6.49 -10.19
N THR A 45 -3.83 -6.31 -10.45
CA THR A 45 -4.48 -6.80 -11.68
C THR A 45 -4.22 -5.86 -12.87
N THR A 46 -4.01 -4.58 -12.59
CA THR A 46 -3.74 -3.53 -13.59
C THR A 46 -2.50 -2.74 -13.20
N GLY A 47 -1.81 -2.18 -14.20
CA GLY A 47 -0.53 -1.49 -14.02
C GLY A 47 -0.51 -0.40 -12.93
N GLY A 48 0.72 -0.01 -12.57
CA GLY A 48 0.96 1.03 -11.56
C GLY A 48 1.06 0.51 -10.13
N LYS A 49 1.40 1.43 -9.22
CA LYS A 49 1.74 1.13 -7.83
C LYS A 49 0.51 1.02 -6.93
N PHE A 50 0.63 0.30 -5.82
CA PHE A 50 -0.33 0.39 -4.73
C PHE A 50 -0.24 1.77 -4.06
N LYS A 51 -1.38 2.44 -3.89
CA LYS A 51 -1.48 3.75 -3.25
C LYS A 51 -1.04 3.64 -1.79
N GLY A 52 -0.12 4.51 -1.37
CA GLY A 52 0.33 4.61 0.02
C GLY A 52 1.20 3.45 0.53
N VAL A 53 1.71 2.57 -0.36
CA VAL A 53 2.64 1.49 -0.02
C VAL A 53 4.05 1.86 -0.49
N ARG A 54 5.08 1.69 0.34
CA ARG A 54 6.46 2.02 -0.07
C ARG A 54 6.97 1.06 -1.15
N THR A 55 7.65 1.56 -2.17
CA THR A 55 8.40 0.71 -3.11
C THR A 55 9.71 0.29 -2.46
N GLU A 56 10.03 -1.01 -2.54
CA GLU A 56 11.34 -1.52 -2.13
C GLU A 56 12.42 -0.94 -3.07
N LYS A 57 13.60 -0.61 -2.52
CA LYS A 57 14.75 -0.16 -3.31
C LYS A 57 15.55 -1.37 -3.77
#